data_AF-A0A529M398-F1
#
_entry.id   AF-A0A529M398-F1
#
_cell.length_a   1.000
_cell.length_b   1.000
_cell.length_c   1.000
_cell.angle_alpha   90.00
_cell.angle_beta   90.00
_cell.angle_gamma   90.00
#
_symmetry.space_group_name_H-M   'P 1'
#
loop_
_entity.id
_entity.type
_entity.pdbx_description
1 polymer ?
#
loop_
_entity_poly.entity_id
_entity_poly.type
_entity_poly.pdbx_seq_one_letter_code
_entity_poly.pdbx_strand_id
1 'polypeptide(L)' 'DLISTTERSDTDSIVRHFISVVRYRYTDTPATNEWRFENPLGFQVYNYRRDQETVTPGGQG' A
#
# COMPACT_ATOMS: atom_id res chain seq x y z
N ASP A 1 -9.77 3.79 -0.81
CA ASP A 1 -9.44 2.40 -1.19
C ASP A 1 -8.31 1.86 -0.32
N LEU A 2 -8.61 0.84 0.49
CA LEU A 2 -7.62 0.10 1.29
C LEU A 2 -7.13 -1.09 0.45
N ILE A 3 -5.82 -1.27 0.34
CA ILE A 3 -5.21 -2.34 -0.47
C ILE A 3 -5.10 -3.62 0.38
N SER A 4 -5.85 -4.66 0.03
CA SER A 4 -5.81 -5.99 0.66
C SER A 4 -4.92 -6.96 -0.12
N THR A 5 -4.13 -7.79 0.58
CA THR A 5 -3.34 -8.88 -0.02
C THR A 5 -3.96 -10.22 0.38
N THR A 6 -4.45 -10.99 -0.59
CA THR A 6 -4.98 -12.34 -0.36
C THR A 6 -3.86 -13.35 -0.56
N GLU A 7 -3.39 -13.97 0.52
CA GLU A 7 -2.48 -15.11 0.45
C GLU A 7 -3.33 -16.39 0.36
N ARG A 8 -3.17 -17.17 -0.71
CA ARG A 8 -3.84 -18.47 -0.88
C ARG A 8 -2.84 -19.60 -0.62
N SER A 9 -3.17 -20.50 0.30
CA SER A 9 -2.55 -21.83 0.40
C SER A 9 -3.61 -22.88 0.02
N ASP A 10 -3.22 -24.02 -0.53
CA ASP A 10 -4.10 -25.06 -1.12
C ASP A 10 -5.17 -25.65 -0.17
N THR A 11 -5.23 -25.24 1.09
CA THR A 11 -6.23 -25.71 2.07
C THR A 11 -6.92 -24.57 2.84
N ASP A 12 -6.45 -23.33 2.76
CA ASP A 12 -7.10 -22.21 3.45
C ASP A 12 -6.72 -20.84 2.84
N SER A 13 -7.68 -19.91 2.78
CA SER A 13 -7.45 -18.53 2.32
C SER A 13 -7.67 -17.57 3.48
N ILE A 14 -6.59 -17.06 4.06
CA ILE A 14 -6.66 -16.12 5.18
C ILE A 14 -6.65 -14.70 4.62
N VAL A 15 -7.77 -13.97 4.78
CA VAL A 15 -7.85 -12.55 4.45
C VAL A 15 -7.14 -11.75 5.55
N ARG A 16 -6.17 -10.92 5.16
CA ARG A 16 -5.48 -9.99 6.05
C ARG A 16 -5.77 -8.55 5.65
N HIS A 17 -6.15 -7.73 6.63
CA HIS A 17 -6.38 -6.31 6.46
C HIS A 17 -5.14 -5.51 6.87
N PHE A 18 -4.86 -4.44 6.15
CA PHE A 18 -3.69 -3.60 6.37
C PHE A 18 -4.05 -2.12 6.25
N ILE A 19 -3.39 -1.31 7.08
CA ILE A 19 -3.38 0.14 6.98
C ILE A 19 -2.00 0.58 6.52
N SER A 20 -1.96 1.52 5.58
CA SER A 20 -0.73 2.13 5.09
C SER A 20 -0.69 3.62 5.39
N VAL A 21 0.43 4.09 5.95
CA VAL A 21 0.73 5.52 6.15
C VAL A 21 1.79 5.91 5.12
N VAL A 22 1.44 6.82 4.22
CA VAL A 22 2.30 7.30 3.14
C VAL A 22 2.56 8.79 3.34
N ARG A 23 3.83 9.19 3.45
CA ARG A 23 4.22 10.59 3.33
C ARG A 23 4.81 10.81 1.95
N TYR A 24 4.23 11.76 1.23
CA TYR A 24 4.58 12.05 -0.15
C TYR A 24 4.77 13.54 -0.38
N ARG A 25 5.45 13.87 -1.48
CA ARG A 25 5.58 15.22 -2.02
C ARG A 25 5.48 15.17 -3.54
N TYR A 26 5.19 16.31 -4.15
CA TYR A 26 5.36 16.52 -5.59
C TYR A 26 6.67 17.25 -5.84
N THR A 27 7.28 17.01 -7.00
CA THR A 27 8.51 17.68 -7.41
C THR A 27 8.40 18.13 -8.85
N ASP A 28 8.76 19.37 -9.12
CA ASP A 28 8.68 19.97 -10.47
C ASP A 28 9.69 19.35 -11.46
N THR A 29 10.75 18.72 -10.93
CA THR A 29 11.77 18.01 -11.71
C THR A 29 11.70 16.50 -11.45
N PRO A 30 11.20 15.72 -12.41
CA PRO A 30 11.31 14.26 -12.35
C PRO A 30 12.79 13.87 -12.44
N ALA A 31 13.15 12.77 -11.77
CA ALA A 31 14.55 12.33 -11.64
C ALA A 31 15.24 12.08 -13.00
N THR A 32 14.48 11.68 -14.02
CA THR A 32 14.91 11.55 -15.42
C THR A 32 13.75 11.82 -16.38
N ASN A 33 14.05 12.16 -17.65
CA ASN A 33 13.03 12.44 -18.67
C ASN A 33 12.16 11.23 -19.02
N GLU A 34 12.72 10.02 -18.94
CA GLU A 34 12.02 8.76 -19.26
C GLU A 34 10.85 8.49 -18.30
N TRP A 35 10.92 8.97 -17.06
CA TRP A 35 9.87 8.76 -16.06
C TRP A 35 8.77 9.83 -16.06
N ARG A 36 8.87 10.86 -16.91
CA ARG A 36 7.82 11.89 -17.05
C ARG A 36 6.49 11.33 -17.53
N PHE A 37 6.53 10.27 -18.34
CA PHE A 37 5.31 9.70 -18.91
C PHE A 37 4.46 9.02 -17.84
N GLU A 38 5.08 8.26 -16.95
CA GLU A 38 4.38 7.52 -15.89
C GLU A 38 4.11 8.38 -14.64
N ASN A 39 4.99 9.36 -14.37
CA ASN A 39 4.90 10.23 -13.20
C ASN A 39 5.03 11.72 -13.58
N PRO A 40 4.03 12.29 -14.27
CA PRO A 40 4.10 13.65 -14.79
C PRO A 40 4.17 14.73 -13.71
N LEU A 41 3.72 14.42 -12.48
CA LEU A 41 3.71 15.35 -11.35
C LEU A 41 4.89 15.17 -10.39
N GLY A 42 5.79 14.21 -10.68
CA GLY A 42 6.90 13.88 -9.78
C GLY A 42 6.41 13.49 -8.38
N PHE A 43 5.33 12.70 -8.28
CA PHE A 43 4.91 12.10 -7.03
C PHE A 43 6.05 11.27 -6.43
N GLN A 44 6.49 11.62 -5.23
CA GLN A 44 7.58 10.96 -4.52
C GLN A 44 7.10 10.56 -3.13
N VAL A 45 7.20 9.27 -2.81
CA VAL A 45 7.07 8.75 -1.45
C VAL A 45 8.42 8.85 -0.76
N TYR A 46 8.47 9.49 0.40
CA TYR A 46 9.71 9.60 1.20
C TYR A 46 9.60 8.96 2.58
N ASN A 47 8.40 8.57 3.00
CA ASN A 47 8.21 7.71 4.15
C ASN A 47 7.00 6.80 3.93
N TYR A 48 7.16 5.52 4.28
CA TYR A 48 6.13 4.51 4.14
C TYR A 48 6.13 3.60 5.36
N ARG A 49 4.95 3.39 5.95
CA ARG A 49 4.70 2.36 6.95
C ARG A 49 3.45 1.59 6.57
N ARG A 50 3.45 0.28 6.80
CA ARG A 50 2.27 -0.58 6.67
C ARG A 50 2.14 -1.40 7.94
N ASP A 51 0.96 -1.38 8.53
CA ASP A 51 0.63 -2.16 9.73
C ASP A 51 -0.49 -3.12 9.39
N GLN A 52 -0.40 -4.36 9.87
CA GLN A 52 -1.53 -5.29 9.83
C GLN A 52 -2.56 -4.84 10.87
N GLU A 53 -3.82 -4.74 10.47
CA GLU A 53 -4.89 -4.49 11.44
C GLU A 53 -4.94 -5.65 12.43
N THR A 54 -5.09 -5.34 13.72
CA THR A 54 -5.23 -6.38 14.75
C THR A 54 -6.55 -7.09 14.49
N VAL A 55 -6.48 -8.33 14.00
CA VAL A 55 -7.65 -9.17 13.85
C VAL A 55 -8.05 -9.59 15.26
N THR A 56 -9.02 -8.93 15.88
CA THR A 56 -9.68 -9.50 17.07
C THR A 56 -10.45 -10.72 16.57
N PRO A 57 -10.12 -11.95 16.99
CA PRO A 57 -10.97 -13.10 16.72
C PRO A 57 -12.18 -12.98 17.64
N GLY A 58 -13.17 -12.18 17.22
CA GLY A 58 -14.37 -11.88 18.00
C GLY A 58 -15.57 -11.92 17.10
N GLY A 59 -16.00 -13.13 16.74
CA GLY A 59 -17.14 -13.33 15.85
C GLY A 59 -17.47 -14.79 15.57
N GLN A 60 -17.38 -15.65 16.59
CA GLN A 60 -18.23 -16.84 16.63
C GLN A 60 -19.29 -16.59 17.69
N GLY A 61 -20.44 -16.13 17.22
CA GLY A 61 -21.73 -16.21 17.91
C GLY A 61 -22.63 -17.10 17.08
#